data_AF-A0A9D4VWU0-F1
#
_entry.id   AF-A0A9D4VWU0-F1
#
_cell.length_a   1.000
_cell.length_b   1.000
_cell.length_c   1.000
_cell.angle_alpha   90.00
_cell.angle_beta   90.00
_cell.angle_gamma   90.00
#
_symmetry.space_group_name_H-M   'P 1'
#
loop_
_entity.id
_entity.type
_entity.pdbx_description
1 polymer ?
#
loop_
_entity_poly.entity_id
_entity_poly.type
_entity_poly.pdbx_seq_one_letter_code
_entity_poly.pdbx_strand_id
1 'polypeptide(L)'
;SCLPANTALVYHHQKLLALSEGDKPYAIKILEDGDLQTLGMLDYDKRLGHNFTAHPKVDPFTGEMFTLGYSHTAPYVAYRVISKDGFMQDPVPITISDPVLMHDFAIRELFNIYGPSSVL
;
A
#
# COMPACT_ATOMS: atom_id res chain seq x y z
N SER A 1 -17.37 3.28 7.68
CA SER A 1 -17.61 1.86 7.98
C SER A 1 -16.29 1.14 7.82
N CYS A 2 -15.91 0.26 8.75
CA CYS A 2 -14.77 -0.65 8.61
C CYS A 2 -15.15 -1.77 7.67
N LEU A 3 -14.30 -2.11 6.69
CA LEU A 3 -14.49 -3.30 5.85
C LEU A 3 -13.68 -4.48 6.42
N PRO A 4 -14.05 -5.73 6.07
CA PRO A 4 -13.27 -6.89 6.47
C PRO A 4 -11.87 -6.84 5.82
N ALA A 5 -10.83 -6.82 6.65
CA ALA A 5 -9.41 -6.84 6.26
C ALA A 5 -8.92 -8.27 5.92
N ASN A 6 -9.50 -8.89 4.88
CA ASN A 6 -9.42 -10.34 4.64
C ASN A 6 -8.79 -10.75 3.29
N THR A 7 -8.18 -9.83 2.54
CA THR A 7 -7.66 -10.13 1.20
C THR A 7 -6.21 -10.60 1.23
N ALA A 8 -5.34 -9.91 1.99
CA ALA A 8 -3.92 -10.22 2.03
C ALA A 8 -3.25 -9.74 3.32
N LEU A 9 -2.02 -10.23 3.54
CA LEU A 9 -1.12 -9.77 4.59
C LEU A 9 0.18 -9.27 3.96
N VAL A 10 0.77 -8.21 4.52
CA VAL A 10 2.13 -7.77 4.18
C VAL A 10 2.90 -7.42 5.46
N TYR A 11 4.19 -7.72 5.49
CA TYR A 11 5.08 -7.28 6.56
C TYR A 11 6.00 -6.17 6.06
N HIS A 12 5.91 -4.99 6.67
CA HIS A 12 6.72 -3.82 6.29
C HIS A 12 6.91 -2.90 7.49
N HIS A 13 8.09 -2.31 7.64
CA HIS A 13 8.44 -1.41 8.75
C HIS A 13 8.04 -1.98 10.13
N GLN A 14 8.45 -3.23 10.41
CA GLN A 14 8.17 -3.94 11.66
C GLN A 14 6.68 -4.09 12.01
N LYS A 15 5.78 -3.96 11.03
CA LYS A 15 4.33 -4.13 11.20
C LYS A 15 3.82 -5.22 10.26
N LEU A 16 3.03 -6.13 10.82
CA LEU A 16 2.18 -7.01 10.03
C LEU A 16 0.88 -6.24 9.73
N LEU A 17 0.53 -6.12 8.46
CA LEU A 17 -0.64 -5.38 8.01
C LEU A 17 -1.64 -6.35 7.37
N ALA A 18 -2.90 -6.28 7.79
CA ALA A 18 -4.03 -6.90 7.11
C ALA A 18 -4.70 -5.92 6.16
N LEU A 19 -4.95 -6.40 4.94
CA LEU A 19 -5.31 -5.56 3.80
C LEU A 19 -6.66 -5.97 3.20
N SER A 20 -7.38 -4.97 2.69
CA SER A 20 -8.60 -5.11 1.92
C SER A 20 -8.70 -3.98 0.92
N GLU A 21 -9.10 -4.31 -0.30
CA GLU A 21 -9.20 -3.40 -1.45
C GLU A 21 -10.02 -2.13 -1.20
N GLY A 22 -10.93 -2.18 -0.23
CA GLY A 22 -11.87 -1.09 0.05
C GLY A 22 -11.57 -0.27 1.31
N ASP A 23 -10.48 -0.53 2.03
CA ASP A 23 -10.21 0.11 3.32
C ASP A 23 -8.72 0.45 3.48
N LYS A 24 -8.39 1.08 4.60
CA LYS A 24 -7.02 1.30 5.03
C LYS A 24 -6.44 0.00 5.64
N PRO A 25 -5.11 -0.15 5.67
CA PRO A 25 -4.48 -1.32 6.29
C PRO A 25 -4.68 -1.31 7.81
N TYR A 26 -4.86 -2.49 8.39
CA TYR A 26 -4.93 -2.67 9.84
C TYR A 26 -3.64 -3.30 10.34
N ALA A 27 -3.00 -2.68 11.33
CA ALA A 27 -1.82 -3.23 11.97
C ALA A 27 -2.21 -4.35 12.95
N ILE A 28 -1.50 -5.48 12.86
CA ILE A 28 -1.68 -6.65 13.71
C ILE A 28 -0.35 -6.94 14.42
N LYS A 29 -0.44 -7.32 15.70
CA LYS A 29 0.66 -7.82 16.50
C LYS A 29 0.49 -9.31 16.74
N ILE A 30 1.55 -10.08 16.53
CA ILE A 30 1.64 -11.48 16.96
C ILE A 30 2.12 -11.47 18.41
N LEU A 31 1.37 -12.09 19.31
CA LEU A 31 1.69 -12.21 20.74
C LEU A 31 2.65 -13.40 20.98
N GLU A 32 3.26 -13.45 22.17
CA GLU A 32 4.25 -14.49 22.51
C GLU A 32 3.67 -15.90 22.50
N ASP A 33 2.36 -16.04 22.77
CA ASP A 33 1.60 -17.29 22.73
C ASP A 33 1.09 -17.66 21.33
N GLY A 34 1.38 -16.83 20.33
CA GLY A 34 0.95 -17.02 18.94
C GLY A 34 -0.42 -16.40 18.61
N ASP A 35 -1.10 -15.77 19.56
CA ASP A 35 -2.37 -15.08 19.30
C ASP A 35 -2.17 -13.76 18.52
N LEU A 36 -3.24 -13.26 17.91
CA LEU A 36 -3.24 -12.05 17.07
C LEU A 36 -4.03 -10.92 17.71
N GLN A 37 -3.36 -9.79 17.93
CA GLN A 37 -3.99 -8.56 18.43
C GLN A 37 -4.05 -7.50 17.33
N THR A 38 -5.26 -7.05 16.98
CA THR A 38 -5.45 -5.88 16.13
C THR A 38 -5.06 -4.61 16.90
N LEU A 39 -4.03 -3.90 16.41
CA LEU A 39 -3.58 -2.63 16.98
C LEU A 39 -4.42 -1.45 16.49
N GLY A 40 -4.98 -1.56 15.29
CA GLY A 40 -5.87 -0.56 14.70
C GLY A 40 -5.51 -0.22 13.26
N MET A 41 -6.30 0.70 12.70
CA MET A 41 -6.14 1.21 11.34
C MET A 41 -4.91 2.11 11.23
N LEU A 42 -4.14 1.95 10.15
CA LEU A 42 -2.96 2.75 9.84
C LEU A 42 -3.28 3.75 8.73
N ASP A 43 -3.12 5.05 9.01
CA ASP A 43 -3.41 6.14 8.07
C ASP A 43 -2.18 6.97 7.65
N TYR A 44 -0.98 6.51 8.05
CA TYR A 44 0.32 7.11 7.71
C TYR A 44 0.38 8.61 7.98
N ASP A 45 0.13 9.01 9.24
CA ASP A 45 0.08 10.42 9.64
C ASP A 45 -0.90 11.24 8.79
N LYS A 46 -2.08 10.66 8.53
CA LYS A 46 -3.15 11.21 7.68
C LYS A 46 -2.79 11.37 6.20
N ARG A 47 -1.67 10.81 5.73
CA ARG A 47 -1.25 10.89 4.32
C ARG A 47 -2.03 9.91 3.43
N LEU A 48 -2.64 8.88 4.04
CA LEU A 48 -3.54 7.94 3.37
C LEU A 48 -5.00 8.40 3.49
N GLY A 49 -5.49 9.06 2.44
CA GLY A 49 -6.86 9.59 2.34
C GLY A 49 -7.84 8.70 1.57
N HIS A 50 -7.38 7.60 0.98
CA HIS A 50 -8.15 6.68 0.14
C HIS A 50 -7.81 5.22 0.48
N ASN A 51 -8.44 4.28 -0.22
CA ASN A 51 -8.27 2.84 -0.01
C ASN A 51 -6.85 2.40 -0.37
N PHE A 52 -6.38 1.37 0.32
CA PHE A 52 -5.04 0.81 0.14
C PHE A 52 -5.16 -0.52 -0.60
N THR A 53 -4.39 -0.73 -1.68
CA THR A 53 -4.41 -2.00 -2.40
C THR A 53 -4.10 -3.19 -1.48
N ALA A 54 -4.76 -4.32 -1.72
CA ALA A 54 -4.41 -5.56 -1.04
C ALA A 54 -3.08 -6.17 -1.52
N HIS A 55 -2.49 -5.67 -2.61
CA HIS A 55 -1.33 -6.27 -3.24
C HIS A 55 -0.09 -5.35 -3.29
N PRO A 56 0.30 -4.68 -2.18
CA PRO A 56 1.51 -3.87 -2.19
C PRO A 56 2.73 -4.76 -2.45
N LYS A 57 3.77 -4.19 -3.06
CA LYS A 57 5.02 -4.90 -3.31
C LYS A 57 6.14 -4.25 -2.51
N VAL A 58 6.88 -5.06 -1.76
CA VAL A 58 8.08 -4.62 -1.06
C VAL A 58 9.28 -4.97 -1.93
N ASP A 59 10.07 -3.96 -2.28
CA ASP A 59 11.35 -4.15 -2.96
C ASP A 59 12.36 -4.77 -1.97
N PRO A 60 12.88 -5.99 -2.24
CA PRO A 60 13.79 -6.67 -1.33
C PRO A 60 15.17 -5.98 -1.22
N PHE A 61 15.54 -5.10 -2.15
CA PHE A 61 16.85 -4.43 -2.14
C PHE A 61 16.82 -3.12 -1.36
N THR A 62 15.81 -2.28 -1.60
CA THR A 62 15.67 -0.97 -0.95
C THR A 62 14.87 -1.04 0.35
N GLY A 63 14.01 -2.05 0.50
CA GLY A 63 13.03 -2.15 1.57
C GLY A 63 11.84 -1.21 1.40
N GLU A 64 11.73 -0.50 0.26
CA GLU A 64 10.59 0.36 -0.03
C GLU A 64 9.36 -0.48 -0.37
N MET A 65 8.20 -0.07 0.13
CA MET A 65 6.91 -0.66 -0.21
C MET A 65 6.15 0.25 -1.14
N PHE A 66 5.82 -0.27 -2.31
CA PHE A 66 5.00 0.39 -3.30
C PHE A 66 3.54 -0.03 -3.11
N THR A 67 2.65 0.94 -3.26
CA THR A 67 1.20 0.75 -3.09
C THR A 67 0.45 1.57 -4.14
N LEU A 68 -0.78 1.13 -4.42
CA LEU A 68 -1.74 1.84 -5.25
C LEU A 68 -2.96 2.20 -4.42
N GLY A 69 -3.55 3.33 -4.76
CA GLY A 69 -4.89 3.70 -4.37
C GLY A 69 -5.72 4.03 -5.59
N TYR A 70 -6.99 3.62 -5.59
CA TYR A 70 -7.95 4.00 -6.61
C TYR A 70 -9.17 4.68 -6.00
N SER A 71 -9.83 5.50 -6.80
CA SER A 71 -10.92 6.38 -6.40
C SER A 71 -12.00 6.46 -7.48
N HIS A 72 -13.23 6.73 -7.06
CA HIS A 72 -14.33 7.06 -7.96
C HIS A 72 -14.26 8.49 -8.50
N THR A 73 -13.35 9.33 -7.98
CA THR A 73 -13.12 10.70 -8.43
C THR A 73 -11.67 10.92 -8.83
N ALA A 74 -11.41 11.74 -9.84
CA ALA A 74 -10.06 12.05 -10.29
C ALA A 74 -9.19 12.69 -9.18
N PRO A 75 -7.88 12.37 -9.08
CA PRO A 75 -7.19 11.33 -9.85
C PRO A 75 -7.70 9.93 -9.48
N TYR A 76 -8.08 9.15 -10.49
CA TYR A 76 -8.72 7.84 -10.29
C TYR A 76 -7.76 6.80 -9.75
N VAL A 77 -6.47 6.93 -10.04
CA VAL A 77 -5.41 6.04 -9.57
C VAL A 77 -4.21 6.88 -9.18
N ALA A 78 -3.59 6.54 -8.06
CA ALA A 78 -2.29 7.08 -7.68
C ALA A 78 -1.43 5.96 -7.10
N TYR A 79 -0.15 5.95 -7.46
CA TYR A 79 0.83 5.12 -6.77
C TYR A 79 1.56 5.94 -5.72
N ARG A 80 2.01 5.24 -4.67
CA ARG A 80 2.80 5.81 -3.58
C ARG A 80 3.93 4.85 -3.25
N VAL A 81 5.02 5.42 -2.76
CA VAL A 81 6.13 4.68 -2.17
C VAL A 81 6.10 4.94 -0.67
N ILE A 82 6.28 3.90 0.13
CA ILE A 82 6.48 3.97 1.57
C ILE A 82 7.91 3.51 1.80
N SER A 83 8.72 4.39 2.39
CA SER A 83 10.12 4.05 2.71
C SER A 83 10.20 2.88 3.68
N LYS A 84 11.35 2.19 3.73
CA LYS A 84 11.65 1.14 4.72
C LYS A 84 11.38 1.55 6.18
N ASP A 85 11.44 2.86 6.45
CA ASP A 85 11.22 3.46 7.76
C ASP A 85 9.75 3.86 7.99
N GLY A 86 8.83 3.42 7.12
CA GLY A 86 7.38 3.59 7.29
C GLY A 86 6.83 4.94 6.82
N PHE A 87 7.67 5.85 6.33
CA PHE A 87 7.21 7.14 5.82
C PHE A 87 6.57 7.01 4.42
N MET A 88 5.30 7.40 4.30
CA MET A 88 4.56 7.42 3.02
C MET A 88 4.89 8.68 2.21
N GLN A 89 5.44 8.52 1.02
CA GLN A 89 5.76 9.62 0.10
C GLN A 89 4.49 10.24 -0.51
N ASP A 90 4.65 11.38 -1.17
CA ASP A 90 3.56 12.04 -1.90
C ASP A 90 3.02 11.14 -3.03
N PRO A 91 1.71 11.22 -3.34
CA PRO A 91 1.12 10.42 -4.39
C PRO A 91 1.59 10.87 -5.76
N VAL A 92 1.86 9.89 -6.63
CA VAL A 92 2.07 10.14 -8.06
C VAL A 92 0.81 9.69 -8.81
N PRO A 93 0.04 10.61 -9.40
CA PRO A 93 -1.20 10.26 -10.09
C PRO A 93 -0.90 9.50 -11.39
N ILE A 94 -1.69 8.47 -11.66
CA ILE A 94 -1.70 7.75 -12.95
C ILE A 94 -2.92 8.24 -13.72
N THR A 95 -2.67 8.78 -14.92
CA THR A 95 -3.74 9.36 -15.75
C THR A 95 -4.45 8.25 -16.51
N ILE A 96 -5.73 8.05 -16.19
CA ILE A 96 -6.66 7.17 -16.91
C ILE A 96 -7.97 7.93 -17.18
N SER A 97 -8.73 7.50 -18.18
CA SER A 97 -9.95 8.21 -18.63
C SER A 97 -11.13 8.04 -17.67
N ASP A 98 -11.22 6.88 -17.01
CA ASP A 98 -12.39 6.45 -16.24
C ASP A 98 -11.97 5.70 -14.97
N PRO A 99 -12.80 5.67 -13.92
CA PRO A 99 -12.52 4.87 -12.73
C PRO A 99 -12.58 3.38 -13.06
N VAL A 100 -11.48 2.68 -12.82
CA VAL A 100 -11.35 1.22 -13.02
C VAL A 100 -10.86 0.59 -11.72
N LEU A 101 -11.42 -0.57 -11.37
CA LEU A 101 -10.89 -1.38 -10.27
C LEU A 101 -9.52 -1.95 -10.67
N MET A 102 -8.47 -1.48 -10.00
CA MET A 102 -7.11 -2.01 -10.15
C MET A 102 -6.79 -2.91 -8.97
N HIS A 103 -6.97 -4.22 -9.15
CA HIS A 103 -6.77 -5.23 -8.11
C HIS A 103 -5.28 -5.44 -7.79
N ASP A 104 -4.46 -5.68 -8.82
CA ASP A 104 -3.04 -5.96 -8.67
C ASP A 104 -2.23 -5.15 -9.70
N PHE A 105 -0.93 -5.04 -9.45
CA PHE A 105 0.02 -4.33 -10.28
C PHE A 105 1.40 -5.00 -10.22
N ALA A 106 2.24 -4.69 -11.20
CA ALA A 106 3.61 -5.17 -11.25
C ALA A 106 4.59 -4.02 -11.06
N ILE A 107 5.74 -4.34 -10.48
CA ILE A 107 6.87 -3.42 -10.35
C ILE A 107 8.05 -4.05 -11.02
N ARG A 108 8.79 -3.22 -11.73
CA ARG A 108 10.05 -3.62 -12.33
C ARG A 108 11.09 -2.55 -12.08
N GLU A 109 12.31 -2.99 -11.82
CA GLU A 109 13.47 -2.11 -11.89
C GLU A 109 13.63 -1.59 -13.32
N LEU A 110 13.70 -0.27 -13.46
CA LEU A 110 14.20 0.35 -14.67
C LEU A 110 15.68 0.65 -14.45
N PHE A 111 16.56 0.02 -15.23
CA PHE A 111 17.94 0.47 -15.35
C PHE A 111 17.98 1.74 -16.21
N ASN A 112 17.43 2.83 -15.68
CA ASN A 112 17.68 4.15 -16.21
C ASN A 112 18.87 4.71 -15.43
N ILE A 113 19.84 5.24 -16.16
CA ILE A 113 21.06 5.87 -15.60
C ILE A 113 20.68 7.03 -14.64
N TYR A 114 19.41 7.47 -14.69
CA TYR A 114 18.75 8.36 -13.73
C TYR A 114 17.26 7.94 -13.55
N GLY A 115 16.86 7.35 -12.41
CA GLY A 115 15.44 7.30 -11.97
C GLY A 115 14.98 6.04 -11.23
N PRO A 116 14.02 6.16 -10.27
CA PRO A 116 13.54 5.05 -9.42
C PRO A 116 12.66 4.04 -10.19
N SER A 117 12.44 2.87 -9.58
CA SER A 117 11.56 1.80 -10.06
C SER A 117 10.17 2.31 -10.47
N SER A 118 9.62 1.79 -11.57
CA SER A 118 8.31 2.19 -12.12
C SER A 118 7.24 1.12 -11.89
N VAL A 119 6.01 1.57 -11.72
CA VAL A 119 4.80 0.74 -11.70
C VAL A 119 4.32 0.52 -13.15
N LEU A 120 3.99 -0.73 -13.50
CA LEU A 120 3.38 -1.14 -14.77
C LEU A 120 1.92 -1.51 -14.59
#